data_AF-A0A919XHF2-F1
#
_entry.id   AF-A0A919XHF2-F1
#
_cell.length_a   1.000
_cell.length_b   1.000
_cell.length_c   1.000
_cell.angle_alpha   90.00
_cell.angle_beta   90.00
_cell.angle_gamma   90.00
#
_symmetry.space_group_name_H-M   'P 1'
#
loop_
_entity.id
_entity.type
_entity.pdbx_description
1 polymer ?
#
loop_
_entity_poly.entity_id
_entity_poly.type
_entity_poly.pdbx_seq_one_letter_code
_entity_poly.pdbx_strand_id
1 'polypeptide(L)'
;MLNSKKLKKKTLYLTIAAISLIAVVSTSAAAWASNNTPKIAANEKSHSASQGNHEVKLTVEKEPEQSKLLSSSENGKVKLYETNDGVIVDINGDQKEFGWKVLDGVSKPWVYNVDLTGDGKEEAFIILVTGHGTELDTNEAHIVNGDDLSEIKIQSVEEILADLDTEVSQKGDDLLIKAKAQGKEYKFSKKVSELALMHNSDGQYENKLTFGNVILNYVKDQKLTVDIVGNVIPVHGVLPDPVCTVHVTYKYDQTQNEFVADQIQITPE
;
A
#
# COMPACT_ATOMS: atom_id res chain seq x y z
N MET A 1 -8.70 12.17 -67.44
CA MET A 1 -7.56 11.24 -67.46
C MET A 1 -6.30 12.00 -67.07
N LEU A 2 -5.81 11.81 -65.85
CA LEU A 2 -4.46 12.22 -65.42
C LEU A 2 -4.06 11.31 -64.25
N ASN A 3 -3.12 10.43 -64.56
CA ASN A 3 -2.61 9.35 -63.73
C ASN A 3 -1.49 9.91 -62.85
N SER A 4 -1.61 9.84 -61.51
CA SER A 4 -0.50 10.14 -60.62
C SER A 4 -0.31 9.00 -59.62
N LYS A 5 0.72 8.19 -59.88
CA LYS A 5 1.24 7.18 -58.95
C LYS A 5 1.90 7.91 -57.78
N LYS A 6 1.36 7.80 -56.58
CA LYS A 6 2.03 8.28 -55.35
C LYS A 6 3.01 7.21 -54.85
N LEU A 7 4.29 7.61 -54.81
CA LEU A 7 5.43 6.88 -54.25
C LEU A 7 5.21 6.54 -52.77
N LYS A 8 5.46 5.28 -52.39
CA LYS A 8 5.61 4.85 -50.99
C LYS A 8 6.97 5.34 -50.45
N LYS A 9 6.96 6.21 -49.44
CA LYS A 9 8.17 6.56 -48.67
C LYS A 9 8.47 5.42 -47.68
N LYS A 10 9.65 4.81 -47.80
CA LYS A 10 10.19 3.88 -46.79
C LYS A 10 11.00 4.70 -45.79
N THR A 11 10.57 4.70 -44.52
CA THR A 11 11.29 5.32 -43.40
C THR A 11 12.34 4.33 -42.90
N LEU A 12 13.61 4.75 -42.92
CA LEU A 12 14.75 3.99 -42.41
C LEU A 12 14.92 4.32 -40.92
N TYR A 13 14.79 3.34 -40.04
CA TYR A 13 15.12 3.48 -38.62
C TYR A 13 16.64 3.29 -38.44
N LEU A 14 17.34 4.32 -37.95
CA LEU A 14 18.69 4.20 -37.42
C LEU A 14 18.60 3.78 -35.95
N THR A 15 19.08 2.58 -35.63
CA THR A 15 19.32 2.12 -34.27
C THR A 15 20.69 2.61 -33.81
N ILE A 16 20.72 3.46 -32.79
CA ILE A 16 21.95 3.84 -32.07
C ILE A 16 22.01 2.97 -30.82
N ALA A 17 22.89 1.97 -30.82
CA ALA A 17 23.23 1.19 -29.64
C ALA A 17 24.27 1.97 -28.83
N ALA A 18 23.90 2.41 -27.62
CA ALA A 18 24.85 2.96 -26.66
C ALA A 18 25.34 1.84 -25.74
N ILE A 19 26.63 1.54 -25.83
CA ILE A 19 27.35 0.63 -24.94
C ILE A 19 27.86 1.49 -23.77
N SER A 20 27.33 1.27 -22.57
CA SER A 20 27.87 1.85 -21.33
C SER A 20 28.60 0.78 -20.56
N LEU A 21 29.93 0.88 -20.59
CA LEU A 21 30.89 0.12 -19.80
C LEU A 21 31.24 0.97 -18.58
N ILE A 22 30.88 0.55 -17.37
CA ILE A 22 31.50 1.06 -16.14
C ILE A 22 31.74 -0.14 -15.21
N ALA A 23 33.02 -0.44 -15.03
CA ALA A 23 33.53 -1.27 -13.96
C ALA A 23 33.86 -0.36 -12.76
N VAL A 24 33.38 -0.71 -11.57
CA VAL A 24 34.00 -0.27 -10.31
C VAL A 24 34.01 -1.45 -9.36
N VAL A 25 35.21 -1.93 -9.06
CA VAL A 25 35.52 -2.79 -7.92
C VAL A 25 35.72 -1.87 -6.73
N SER A 26 35.04 -2.12 -5.62
CA SER A 26 35.47 -1.59 -4.32
C SER A 26 35.25 -2.65 -3.24
N THR A 27 36.34 -3.33 -2.91
CA THR A 27 36.49 -4.11 -1.69
C THR A 27 36.86 -3.17 -0.55
N SER A 28 36.15 -3.23 0.57
CA SER A 28 36.72 -2.92 1.89
C SER A 28 35.89 -3.61 2.96
N ALA A 29 36.46 -4.68 3.50
CA ALA A 29 36.10 -5.22 4.80
C ALA A 29 36.71 -4.33 5.90
N ALA A 30 36.00 -4.15 7.00
CA ALA A 30 36.60 -3.78 8.27
C ALA A 30 35.83 -4.47 9.41
N ALA A 31 36.45 -5.53 9.92
CA ALA A 31 36.14 -6.12 11.21
C ALA A 31 36.69 -5.20 12.32
N TRP A 32 35.88 -4.88 13.32
CA TRP A 32 36.38 -4.37 14.61
C TRP A 32 35.76 -5.19 15.74
N ALA A 33 36.55 -6.14 16.24
CA ALA A 33 36.46 -6.64 17.59
C ALA A 33 37.23 -5.68 18.50
N SER A 34 36.67 -5.30 19.64
CA SER A 34 37.45 -4.77 20.75
C SER A 34 36.84 -5.23 22.07
N ASN A 35 37.54 -6.19 22.68
CA ASN A 35 37.39 -6.60 24.06
C ASN A 35 37.48 -5.42 25.02
N ASN A 36 36.65 -5.40 26.06
CA ASN A 36 37.07 -4.97 27.40
C ASN A 36 36.09 -5.50 28.46
N THR A 37 36.48 -6.60 29.09
CA THR A 37 36.00 -7.00 30.41
C THR A 37 37.03 -6.56 31.44
N PRO A 38 36.60 -6.04 32.59
CA PRO A 38 37.31 -6.35 33.83
C PRO A 38 36.38 -7.02 34.85
N LYS A 39 36.92 -8.07 35.49
CA LYS A 39 36.35 -8.73 36.67
C LYS A 39 36.95 -8.12 37.94
N ILE A 40 36.03 -7.74 38.85
CA ILE A 40 35.98 -7.95 40.32
C ILE A 40 37.11 -7.36 41.22
N ALA A 41 36.70 -6.53 42.19
CA ALA A 41 37.09 -6.64 43.60
C ALA A 41 36.03 -5.98 44.50
N ALA A 42 35.59 -6.70 45.54
CA ALA A 42 34.76 -6.19 46.63
C ALA A 42 35.65 -5.70 47.79
N ASN A 43 35.29 -4.59 48.46
CA ASN A 43 35.37 -4.45 49.93
C ASN A 43 34.59 -3.22 50.46
N GLU A 44 34.20 -3.31 51.72
CA GLU A 44 33.22 -2.54 52.49
C GLU A 44 33.58 -1.08 52.90
N LYS A 45 32.49 -0.34 53.22
CA LYS A 45 32.31 0.75 54.23
C LYS A 45 33.28 1.95 54.26
N SER A 46 32.73 3.17 54.07
CA SER A 46 32.39 4.13 55.15
C SER A 46 32.19 5.59 54.64
N HIS A 47 31.04 6.17 55.00
CA HIS A 47 30.71 7.59 55.30
C HIS A 47 31.59 8.76 54.79
N SER A 48 30.96 9.69 54.06
CA SER A 48 30.83 11.14 54.38
C SER A 48 30.97 12.09 53.17
N ALA A 49 29.88 12.84 52.94
CA ALA A 49 29.68 14.13 52.27
C ALA A 49 30.80 14.80 51.44
N SER A 50 30.47 15.17 50.20
CA SER A 50 30.70 16.52 49.65
C SER A 50 29.88 16.74 48.37
N GLN A 51 29.26 17.92 48.28
CA GLN A 51 28.48 18.42 47.16
C GLN A 51 29.37 18.63 45.92
N GLY A 52 28.87 18.23 44.75
CA GLY A 52 29.47 18.50 43.45
C GLY A 52 28.38 18.54 42.40
N ASN A 53 27.90 19.75 42.13
CA ASN A 53 26.81 20.07 41.22
C ASN A 53 27.28 19.88 39.77
N HIS A 54 26.91 18.78 39.13
CA HIS A 54 26.97 18.64 37.67
C HIS A 54 25.63 18.09 37.20
N GLU A 55 24.75 19.02 36.86
CA GLU A 55 23.50 18.77 36.18
C GLU A 55 23.82 18.21 34.78
N VAL A 56 23.89 16.88 34.69
CA VAL A 56 23.83 16.18 33.42
C VAL A 56 22.42 16.42 32.90
N LYS A 57 22.30 17.30 31.91
CA LYS A 57 21.08 17.49 31.13
C LYS A 57 20.84 16.20 30.34
N LEU A 58 20.26 15.22 31.01
CA LEU A 58 19.60 14.10 30.37
C LEU A 58 18.45 14.72 29.58
N THR A 59 18.61 14.77 28.26
CA THR A 59 17.48 14.97 27.36
C THR A 59 16.61 13.75 27.53
N VAL A 60 15.63 13.84 28.43
CA VAL A 60 14.52 12.90 28.51
C VAL A 60 13.75 13.12 27.22
N GLU A 61 13.96 12.21 26.27
CA GLU A 61 13.04 11.99 25.16
C GLU A 61 11.65 11.84 25.78
N LYS A 62 10.82 12.85 25.56
CA LYS A 62 9.52 12.97 26.19
C LYS A 62 8.62 11.96 25.49
N GLU A 63 8.63 10.71 25.96
CA GLU A 63 7.61 9.74 25.59
C GLU A 63 6.25 10.43 25.88
N PRO A 64 5.39 10.64 24.87
CA PRO A 64 4.13 11.32 25.09
C PRO A 64 3.34 10.45 26.06
N GLU A 65 3.09 10.95 27.28
CA GLU A 65 2.47 10.21 28.40
C GLU A 65 1.05 9.66 28.10
N GLN A 66 0.56 9.77 26.87
CA GLN A 66 -0.74 9.25 26.41
C GLN A 66 -0.69 8.53 25.06
N SER A 67 0.49 8.18 24.54
CA SER A 67 0.60 7.51 23.24
C SER A 67 0.96 6.03 23.42
N LYS A 68 0.17 5.14 22.81
CA LYS A 68 0.38 3.69 22.85
C LYS A 68 1.00 3.23 21.55
N LEU A 69 2.18 2.60 21.58
CA LEU A 69 2.80 2.04 20.38
C LEU A 69 1.89 0.96 19.77
N LEU A 70 1.47 1.18 18.52
CA LEU A 70 0.64 0.25 17.76
C LEU A 70 1.52 -0.76 17.02
N SER A 71 2.49 -0.25 16.26
CA SER A 71 3.32 -1.04 15.34
C SER A 71 4.58 -0.27 14.94
N SER A 72 5.53 -0.96 14.30
CA SER A 72 6.77 -0.37 13.80
C SER A 72 7.26 -1.12 12.57
N SER A 73 7.97 -0.41 11.71
CA SER A 73 8.75 -1.00 10.62
C SER A 73 9.81 -1.99 11.13
N GLU A 74 10.21 -2.93 10.27
CA GLU A 74 11.19 -3.98 10.61
C GLU A 74 12.54 -3.41 11.08
N ASN A 75 12.98 -2.31 10.45
CA ASN A 75 14.22 -1.63 10.83
C ASN A 75 14.05 -0.66 12.03
N GLY A 76 12.83 -0.51 12.55
CA GLY A 76 12.50 0.33 13.70
C GLY A 76 12.56 1.85 13.45
N LYS A 77 12.84 2.29 12.22
CA LYS A 77 12.94 3.73 11.88
C LYS A 77 11.58 4.41 11.90
N VAL A 78 10.55 3.72 11.45
CA VAL A 78 9.16 4.19 11.47
C VAL A 78 8.41 3.50 12.60
N LYS A 79 7.79 4.29 13.48
CA LYS A 79 6.91 3.82 14.55
C LYS A 79 5.56 4.53 14.46
N LEU A 80 4.51 3.81 14.81
CA LEU A 80 3.14 4.31 14.81
C LEU A 80 2.58 4.22 16.22
N TYR A 81 2.12 5.35 16.75
CA TYR A 81 1.50 5.43 18.07
C TYR A 81 0.04 5.85 17.94
N GLU A 82 -0.81 5.29 18.79
CA GLU A 82 -2.21 5.66 18.94
C GLU A 82 -2.35 6.89 19.84
N THR A 83 -3.26 7.80 19.49
CA THR A 83 -3.69 8.92 20.33
C THR A 83 -5.21 8.94 20.43
N ASN A 84 -5.77 9.84 21.25
CA ASN A 84 -7.22 9.97 21.38
C ASN A 84 -7.91 10.42 20.07
N ASP A 85 -7.21 11.20 19.24
CA ASP A 85 -7.79 11.84 18.06
C ASP A 85 -7.29 11.24 16.74
N GLY A 86 -6.30 10.34 16.79
CA GLY A 86 -5.78 9.61 15.63
C GLY A 86 -4.48 8.88 15.95
N VAL A 87 -3.40 9.23 15.24
CA VAL A 87 -2.09 8.59 15.41
C VAL A 87 -0.94 9.60 15.40
N ILE A 88 0.20 9.21 15.96
CA ILE A 88 1.49 9.85 15.74
C ILE A 88 2.35 8.92 14.88
N VAL A 89 2.87 9.46 13.78
CA VAL A 89 3.93 8.81 13.00
C VAL A 89 5.26 9.40 13.45
N ASP A 90 6.17 8.54 13.88
CA ASP A 90 7.54 8.85 14.24
C ASP A 90 8.47 8.25 13.19
N ILE A 91 9.29 9.09 12.56
CA ILE A 91 10.34 8.69 11.62
C ILE A 91 11.68 9.13 12.19
N ASN A 92 12.47 8.20 12.71
CA ASN A 92 13.77 8.46 13.34
C ASN A 92 13.76 9.53 14.44
N GLY A 93 12.66 9.66 15.18
CA GLY A 93 12.47 10.63 16.27
C GLY A 93 11.76 11.91 15.86
N ASP A 94 11.56 12.16 14.56
CA ASP A 94 10.73 13.27 14.07
C ASP A 94 9.27 12.83 14.03
N GLN A 95 8.40 13.58 14.71
CA GLN A 95 7.02 13.17 14.98
C GLN A 95 6.01 14.12 14.36
N LYS A 96 4.91 13.55 13.86
CA LYS A 96 3.73 14.31 13.42
C LYS A 96 2.44 13.55 13.71
N GLU A 97 1.43 14.31 14.12
CA GLU A 97 0.07 13.81 14.35
C GLU A 97 -0.75 13.78 13.06
N PHE A 98 -1.54 12.72 12.91
CA PHE A 98 -2.49 12.53 11.83
C PHE A 98 -3.85 12.13 12.42
N GLY A 99 -4.93 12.62 11.81
CA GLY A 99 -6.31 12.32 12.24
C GLY A 99 -6.83 10.94 11.81
N TRP A 100 -5.94 10.04 11.34
CA TRP A 100 -6.31 8.73 10.83
C TRP A 100 -6.92 7.87 11.95
N LYS A 101 -7.99 7.15 11.63
CA LYS A 101 -8.73 6.36 12.60
C LYS A 101 -8.19 4.95 12.66
N VAL A 102 -7.88 4.51 13.87
CA VAL A 102 -7.47 3.14 14.16
C VAL A 102 -8.70 2.40 14.67
N LEU A 103 -9.03 1.30 14.02
CA LEU A 103 -10.15 0.47 14.42
C LEU A 103 -9.74 -0.42 15.62
N ASP A 104 -10.59 -0.48 16.63
CA ASP A 104 -10.39 -1.34 17.80
C ASP A 104 -10.77 -2.80 17.50
N GLY A 105 -10.07 -3.74 18.15
CA GLY A 105 -10.42 -5.17 18.09
C GLY A 105 -10.02 -5.90 16.80
N VAL A 106 -9.26 -5.26 15.91
CA VAL A 106 -8.73 -5.84 14.68
C VAL A 106 -7.21 -6.05 14.75
N SER A 107 -6.62 -6.59 13.67
CA SER A 107 -5.17 -6.74 13.57
C SER A 107 -4.45 -5.41 13.68
N LYS A 108 -3.23 -5.45 14.21
CA LYS A 108 -2.37 -4.26 14.30
C LYS A 108 -2.07 -3.69 12.90
N PRO A 109 -1.88 -2.37 12.78
CA PRO A 109 -1.40 -1.74 11.56
C PRO A 109 -0.11 -2.36 11.03
N TRP A 110 0.02 -2.44 9.71
CA TRP A 110 1.31 -2.71 9.10
C TRP A 110 2.05 -1.40 8.88
N VAL A 111 3.34 -1.40 9.20
CA VAL A 111 4.21 -0.24 9.09
C VAL A 111 5.46 -0.69 8.35
N TYR A 112 5.80 0.01 7.29
CA TYR A 112 6.95 -0.25 6.45
C TYR A 112 7.78 1.01 6.29
N ASN A 113 9.05 0.80 5.97
CA ASN A 113 9.96 1.85 5.56
C ASN A 113 10.54 1.44 4.21
N VAL A 114 10.10 2.09 3.14
CA VAL A 114 10.31 1.64 1.75
C VAL A 114 10.31 2.81 0.79
N ASP A 115 11.19 2.79 -0.21
CA ASP A 115 11.25 3.76 -1.31
C ASP A 115 10.17 3.43 -2.35
N LEU A 116 9.02 4.11 -2.26
CA LEU A 116 7.91 3.98 -3.20
C LEU A 116 7.94 5.06 -4.29
N THR A 117 8.61 6.19 -4.03
CA THR A 117 8.74 7.29 -5.00
C THR A 117 9.83 7.03 -6.05
N GLY A 118 10.76 6.13 -5.76
CA GLY A 118 11.90 5.77 -6.60
C GLY A 118 13.02 6.80 -6.59
N ASP A 119 13.06 7.68 -5.60
CA ASP A 119 14.06 8.75 -5.48
C ASP A 119 15.30 8.33 -4.67
N GLY A 120 15.31 7.10 -4.14
CA GLY A 120 16.38 6.55 -3.31
C GLY A 120 16.21 6.83 -1.82
N LYS A 121 15.13 7.48 -1.39
CA LYS A 121 14.77 7.72 0.00
C LYS A 121 13.55 6.89 0.37
N GLU A 122 13.54 6.39 1.60
CA GLU A 122 12.46 5.54 2.09
C GLU A 122 11.34 6.42 2.66
N GLU A 123 10.10 6.18 2.23
CA GLU A 123 8.90 6.72 2.88
C GLU A 123 8.44 5.81 4.04
N ALA A 124 7.63 6.37 4.93
CA ALA A 124 6.82 5.57 5.84
C ALA A 124 5.54 5.15 5.12
N PHE A 125 5.33 3.85 4.96
CA PHE A 125 4.12 3.28 4.38
C PHE A 125 3.34 2.53 5.46
N ILE A 126 2.09 2.94 5.69
CA ILE A 126 1.28 2.48 6.81
C ILE A 126 -0.05 1.99 6.26
N ILE A 127 -0.50 0.81 6.73
CA ILE A 127 -1.79 0.24 6.38
C ILE A 127 -2.64 0.11 7.65
N LEU A 128 -3.82 0.72 7.62
CA LEU A 128 -4.82 0.67 8.69
C LEU A 128 -6.03 -0.15 8.23
N VAL A 129 -6.50 -1.06 9.08
CA VAL A 129 -7.76 -1.78 8.81
C VAL A 129 -8.94 -0.82 8.99
N THR A 130 -9.79 -0.73 7.97
CA THR A 130 -10.99 0.12 7.94
C THR A 130 -12.28 -0.68 8.05
N GLY A 131 -12.25 -1.99 7.81
CA GLY A 131 -13.40 -2.87 7.91
C GLY A 131 -12.97 -4.32 8.08
N HIS A 132 -13.60 -5.03 9.00
CA HIS A 132 -13.34 -6.44 9.27
C HIS A 132 -14.63 -7.16 9.66
N GLY A 133 -14.88 -8.32 9.04
CA GLY A 133 -16.04 -9.16 9.33
C GLY A 133 -16.26 -10.25 8.29
N THR A 134 -17.38 -10.96 8.38
CA THR A 134 -17.79 -11.90 7.33
C THR A 134 -17.96 -11.15 6.02
N GLU A 135 -17.19 -11.55 5.00
CA GLU A 135 -17.18 -10.93 3.65
C GLU A 135 -16.74 -9.46 3.62
N LEU A 136 -16.20 -8.93 4.72
CA LEU A 136 -15.70 -7.57 4.84
C LEU A 136 -14.22 -7.59 5.26
N ASP A 137 -13.33 -7.16 4.38
CA ASP A 137 -11.91 -6.99 4.67
C ASP A 137 -11.36 -5.80 3.90
N THR A 138 -11.37 -4.63 4.55
CA THR A 138 -10.92 -3.39 3.94
C THR A 138 -9.82 -2.74 4.77
N ASN A 139 -8.87 -2.15 4.06
CA ASN A 139 -7.82 -1.35 4.65
C ASN A 139 -7.57 -0.07 3.84
N GLU A 140 -6.88 0.87 4.47
CA GLU A 140 -6.46 2.14 3.88
C GLU A 140 -4.93 2.26 3.98
N ALA A 141 -4.33 2.79 2.92
CA ALA A 141 -2.90 3.05 2.83
C ALA A 141 -2.61 4.53 3.07
N HIS A 142 -1.57 4.80 3.86
CA HIS A 142 -1.00 6.13 4.05
C HIS A 142 0.49 6.10 3.71
N ILE A 143 0.97 7.14 3.01
CA ILE A 143 2.38 7.32 2.68
C ILE A 143 2.83 8.66 3.24
N VAL A 144 3.87 8.65 4.08
CA VAL A 144 4.45 9.86 4.67
C VAL A 144 5.87 10.03 4.19
N ASN A 145 6.16 11.22 3.66
CA ASN A 145 7.49 11.62 3.23
C ASN A 145 8.45 11.63 4.43
N GLY A 146 9.59 10.97 4.28
CA GLY A 146 10.59 10.81 5.35
C GLY A 146 11.35 12.08 5.72
N ASP A 147 11.37 13.11 4.86
CA ASP A 147 12.13 14.35 5.07
C ASP A 147 11.32 15.43 5.81
N ASP A 148 10.02 15.55 5.51
CA ASP A 148 9.17 16.65 6.01
C ASP A 148 7.87 16.21 6.69
N LEU A 149 7.66 14.89 6.83
CA LEU A 149 6.47 14.28 7.40
C LEU A 149 5.16 14.70 6.69
N SER A 150 5.21 15.22 5.46
CA SER A 150 4.00 15.45 4.66
C SER A 150 3.41 14.13 4.19
N GLU A 151 2.08 14.05 4.15
CA GLU A 151 1.40 12.89 3.56
C GLU A 151 1.37 13.05 2.04
N ILE A 152 1.79 12.00 1.33
CA ILE A 152 1.72 11.92 -0.12
C ILE A 152 0.35 11.37 -0.48
N LYS A 153 -0.38 12.09 -1.36
CA LYS A 153 -1.72 11.69 -1.76
C LYS A 153 -1.68 10.35 -2.52
N ILE A 154 -2.73 9.56 -2.36
CA ILE A 154 -2.98 8.36 -3.16
C ILE A 154 -4.36 8.55 -3.81
N GLN A 155 -4.43 8.31 -5.12
CA GLN A 155 -5.70 8.31 -5.86
C GLN A 155 -6.65 7.30 -5.20
N SER A 156 -7.86 7.74 -4.90
CA SER A 156 -8.80 6.95 -4.11
C SER A 156 -9.38 5.79 -4.92
N VAL A 157 -9.81 4.74 -4.21
CA VAL A 157 -10.49 3.60 -4.84
C VAL A 157 -11.79 4.05 -5.51
N GLU A 158 -12.52 4.99 -4.93
CA GLU A 158 -13.73 5.55 -5.51
C GLU A 158 -13.45 6.29 -6.83
N GLU A 159 -12.37 7.07 -6.90
CA GLU A 159 -11.93 7.73 -8.13
C GLU A 159 -11.59 6.70 -9.21
N ILE A 160 -10.88 5.62 -8.85
CA ILE A 160 -10.55 4.53 -9.78
C ILE A 160 -11.81 3.81 -10.27
N LEU A 161 -12.75 3.50 -9.37
CA LEU A 161 -13.98 2.78 -9.69
C LEU A 161 -14.97 3.63 -10.50
N ALA A 162 -14.94 4.96 -10.35
CA ALA A 162 -15.78 5.87 -11.16
C ALA A 162 -15.46 5.77 -12.66
N ASP A 163 -14.22 5.44 -13.02
CA ASP A 163 -13.77 5.24 -14.40
C ASP A 163 -13.94 3.80 -14.91
N LEU A 164 -14.39 2.88 -14.05
CA LEU A 164 -14.59 1.48 -14.39
C LEU A 164 -16.01 1.25 -14.94
N ASP A 165 -16.11 0.76 -16.18
CA ASP A 165 -17.40 0.36 -16.76
C ASP A 165 -17.58 -1.16 -16.64
N THR A 166 -18.68 -1.59 -16.04
CA THR A 166 -18.98 -3.02 -15.83
C THR A 166 -20.31 -3.40 -16.44
N GLU A 167 -20.52 -4.66 -16.78
CA GLU A 167 -21.80 -5.17 -17.25
C GLU A 167 -21.94 -6.63 -16.79
N VAL A 168 -23.08 -6.94 -16.20
CA VAL A 168 -23.45 -8.30 -15.79
C VAL A 168 -24.72 -8.68 -16.53
N SER A 169 -24.72 -9.87 -17.12
CA SER A 169 -25.89 -10.41 -17.81
C SER A 169 -25.96 -11.91 -17.63
N GLN A 170 -27.16 -12.46 -17.51
CA GLN A 170 -27.36 -13.89 -17.29
C GLN A 170 -28.01 -14.55 -18.52
N LYS A 171 -27.54 -15.75 -18.86
CA LYS A 171 -28.12 -16.60 -19.89
C LYS A 171 -28.22 -18.05 -19.39
N GLY A 172 -29.37 -18.37 -18.79
CA GLY A 172 -29.55 -19.65 -18.10
C GLY A 172 -28.62 -19.72 -16.90
N ASP A 173 -27.77 -20.74 -16.84
CA ASP A 173 -26.78 -20.91 -15.76
C ASP A 173 -25.50 -20.09 -15.97
N ASP A 174 -25.30 -19.47 -17.14
CA ASP A 174 -24.12 -18.65 -17.41
C ASP A 174 -24.33 -17.21 -16.96
N LEU A 175 -23.48 -16.73 -16.04
CA LEU A 175 -23.35 -15.32 -15.72
C LEU A 175 -22.18 -14.74 -16.51
N LEU A 176 -22.48 -13.86 -17.46
CA LEU A 176 -21.52 -13.20 -18.32
C LEU A 176 -21.15 -11.84 -17.73
N ILE A 177 -19.87 -11.65 -17.44
CA ILE A 177 -19.33 -10.42 -16.87
C ILE A 177 -18.42 -9.74 -17.89
N LYS A 178 -18.60 -8.44 -18.04
CA LYS A 178 -17.69 -7.56 -18.77
C LYS A 178 -17.22 -6.45 -17.85
N ALA A 179 -15.96 -6.09 -17.98
CA ALA A 179 -15.41 -4.92 -17.32
C ALA A 179 -14.45 -4.20 -18.28
N LYS A 180 -14.41 -2.87 -18.21
CA LYS A 180 -13.53 -2.04 -19.03
C LYS A 180 -12.81 -1.04 -18.16
N ALA A 181 -11.48 -1.10 -18.17
CA ALA A 181 -10.59 -0.21 -17.46
C ALA A 181 -9.49 0.27 -18.40
N GLN A 182 -9.12 1.55 -18.34
CA GLN A 182 -8.04 2.13 -19.14
C GLN A 182 -8.12 1.78 -20.65
N GLY A 183 -9.34 1.71 -21.20
CA GLY A 183 -9.58 1.35 -22.61
C GLY A 183 -9.45 -0.14 -22.94
N LYS A 184 -9.03 -1.00 -22.01
CA LYS A 184 -8.96 -2.45 -22.17
C LYS A 184 -10.25 -3.11 -21.67
N GLU A 185 -10.74 -4.07 -22.45
CA GLU A 185 -11.95 -4.84 -22.15
C GLU A 185 -11.57 -6.23 -21.60
N TYR A 186 -12.27 -6.64 -20.54
CA TYR A 186 -12.17 -7.93 -19.87
C TYR A 186 -13.53 -8.63 -19.96
N LYS A 187 -13.52 -9.90 -20.35
CA LYS A 187 -14.72 -10.72 -20.50
C LYS A 187 -14.49 -12.09 -19.89
N PHE A 188 -15.38 -12.50 -19.02
CA PHE A 188 -15.34 -13.82 -18.37
C PHE A 188 -16.76 -14.26 -18.02
N SER A 189 -16.90 -15.52 -17.64
CA SER A 189 -18.17 -16.11 -17.27
C SER A 189 -18.01 -17.02 -16.06
N LYS A 190 -19.03 -17.06 -15.21
CA LYS A 190 -19.12 -17.96 -14.06
C LYS A 190 -20.47 -18.67 -14.09
N LYS A 191 -20.55 -19.89 -13.59
CA LYS A 191 -21.85 -20.56 -13.45
C LYS A 191 -22.56 -20.05 -12.21
N VAL A 192 -23.87 -19.81 -12.30
CA VAL A 192 -24.69 -19.47 -11.13
C VAL A 192 -24.63 -20.60 -10.11
N SER A 193 -24.62 -21.85 -10.57
CA SER A 193 -24.43 -23.04 -9.74
C SER A 193 -23.07 -23.14 -9.02
N GLU A 194 -22.07 -22.35 -9.41
CA GLU A 194 -20.73 -22.29 -8.78
C GLU A 194 -20.59 -21.12 -7.80
N LEU A 195 -21.61 -20.25 -7.69
CA LEU A 195 -21.58 -19.16 -6.71
C LEU A 195 -21.68 -19.74 -5.28
N ALA A 196 -20.89 -19.18 -4.39
CA ALA A 196 -20.70 -19.72 -3.05
C ALA A 196 -21.96 -19.52 -2.20
N LEU A 197 -22.67 -18.43 -2.43
CA LEU A 197 -23.95 -18.17 -1.80
C LEU A 197 -25.04 -18.70 -2.72
N MET A 198 -25.83 -19.64 -2.21
CA MET A 198 -26.87 -20.34 -2.97
C MET A 198 -27.95 -19.36 -3.43
N HIS A 199 -27.78 -18.82 -4.63
CA HIS A 199 -28.81 -18.08 -5.33
C HIS A 199 -29.67 -19.04 -6.13
N ASN A 200 -30.98 -18.85 -6.11
CA ASN A 200 -31.87 -19.58 -7.00
C ASN A 200 -31.44 -19.26 -8.45
N SER A 201 -31.23 -20.28 -9.29
CA SER A 201 -30.82 -20.13 -10.69
C SER A 201 -31.77 -19.28 -11.55
N ASP A 202 -33.00 -19.10 -11.07
CA ASP A 202 -34.04 -18.28 -11.69
C ASP A 202 -33.97 -16.80 -11.27
N GLY A 203 -33.09 -16.46 -10.32
CA GLY A 203 -32.88 -15.12 -9.81
C GLY A 203 -32.09 -14.28 -10.80
N GLN A 204 -32.61 -13.09 -11.11
CA GLN A 204 -31.87 -12.09 -11.89
C GLN A 204 -30.78 -11.46 -11.02
N TYR A 205 -29.68 -11.05 -11.65
CA TYR A 205 -28.60 -10.28 -11.02
C TYR A 205 -28.69 -8.82 -11.44
N GLU A 206 -28.22 -7.93 -10.57
CA GLU A 206 -27.95 -6.54 -10.93
C GLU A 206 -27.03 -6.49 -12.15
N ASN A 207 -27.24 -5.49 -13.01
CA ASN A 207 -26.56 -5.41 -14.31
C ASN A 207 -25.15 -4.79 -14.24
N LYS A 208 -24.69 -4.44 -13.03
CA LYS A 208 -23.36 -3.87 -12.74
C LYS A 208 -22.71 -4.66 -11.61
N LEU A 209 -21.39 -4.70 -11.61
CA LEU A 209 -20.63 -5.18 -10.46
C LEU A 209 -20.72 -4.18 -9.31
N THR A 210 -20.67 -4.70 -8.08
CA THR A 210 -20.56 -3.90 -6.85
C THR A 210 -19.22 -4.16 -6.17
N PHE A 211 -18.68 -3.12 -5.53
CA PHE A 211 -17.35 -3.12 -4.91
C PHE A 211 -17.43 -2.56 -3.48
N GLY A 212 -16.35 -2.72 -2.72
CA GLY A 212 -16.16 -2.05 -1.43
C GLY A 212 -16.20 -2.96 -0.19
N ASN A 213 -16.53 -4.24 -0.36
CA ASN A 213 -16.48 -5.22 0.72
C ASN A 213 -15.07 -5.76 0.97
N VAL A 214 -14.24 -5.88 -0.09
CA VAL A 214 -12.83 -6.24 0.05
C VAL A 214 -11.97 -5.26 -0.73
N ILE A 215 -11.13 -4.51 -0.01
CA ILE A 215 -10.19 -3.52 -0.53
C ILE A 215 -8.88 -3.71 0.22
N LEU A 216 -7.87 -4.26 -0.45
CA LEU A 216 -6.62 -4.66 0.19
C LEU A 216 -5.45 -3.94 -0.47
N ASN A 217 -4.98 -2.88 0.18
CA ASN A 217 -3.72 -2.22 -0.13
C ASN A 217 -2.56 -3.03 0.41
N TYR A 218 -1.47 -3.09 -0.35
CA TYR A 218 -0.21 -3.70 0.03
C TYR A 218 0.94 -3.19 -0.83
N VAL A 219 2.17 -3.56 -0.45
CA VAL A 219 3.35 -3.35 -1.28
C VAL A 219 3.79 -4.69 -1.88
N LYS A 220 3.99 -4.69 -3.20
CA LYS A 220 4.51 -5.82 -3.96
C LYS A 220 5.59 -5.33 -4.91
N ASP A 221 6.76 -5.97 -4.85
CA ASP A 221 7.92 -5.61 -5.68
C ASP A 221 8.26 -4.10 -5.62
N GLN A 222 8.21 -3.52 -4.41
CA GLN A 222 8.40 -2.09 -4.13
C GLN A 222 7.39 -1.16 -4.83
N LYS A 223 6.19 -1.65 -5.12
CA LYS A 223 5.10 -0.83 -5.68
C LYS A 223 3.88 -0.90 -4.79
N LEU A 224 3.25 0.25 -4.58
CA LEU A 224 1.92 0.32 -4.00
C LEU A 224 0.92 -0.37 -4.95
N THR A 225 0.12 -1.28 -4.40
CA THR A 225 -0.91 -2.02 -5.11
C THR A 225 -2.18 -2.05 -4.26
N VAL A 226 -3.35 -2.03 -4.89
CA VAL A 226 -4.63 -2.35 -4.24
C VAL A 226 -5.38 -3.42 -5.03
N ASP A 227 -5.92 -4.38 -4.30
CA ASP A 227 -6.86 -5.37 -4.82
C ASP A 227 -8.27 -5.02 -4.37
N ILE A 228 -9.19 -4.88 -5.32
CA ILE A 228 -10.58 -4.52 -5.09
C ILE A 228 -11.47 -5.65 -5.61
N VAL A 229 -12.23 -6.31 -4.74
CA VAL A 229 -13.11 -7.41 -5.17
C VAL A 229 -14.39 -6.86 -5.78
N GLY A 230 -14.69 -7.34 -6.98
CA GLY A 230 -15.93 -7.10 -7.70
C GLY A 230 -16.90 -8.24 -7.50
N ASN A 231 -18.14 -7.88 -7.16
CA ASN A 231 -19.18 -8.83 -6.80
C ASN A 231 -20.41 -8.68 -7.67
N VAL A 232 -21.19 -9.75 -7.74
CA VAL A 232 -22.54 -9.75 -8.29
C VAL A 232 -23.55 -9.79 -7.15
N ILE A 233 -24.66 -9.08 -7.32
CA ILE A 233 -25.76 -9.06 -6.35
C ILE A 233 -27.02 -9.57 -7.06
N PRO A 234 -27.75 -10.54 -6.51
CA PRO A 234 -29.07 -10.89 -7.01
C PRO A 234 -30.05 -9.74 -6.77
N VAL A 235 -30.93 -9.42 -7.73
CA VAL A 235 -31.91 -8.32 -7.65
C VAL A 235 -32.84 -8.42 -6.41
N HIS A 236 -33.04 -9.63 -5.89
CA HIS A 236 -33.83 -9.90 -4.69
C HIS A 236 -33.00 -10.49 -3.53
N GLY A 237 -31.68 -10.51 -3.68
CA GLY A 237 -30.74 -11.00 -2.69
C GLY A 237 -30.16 -9.85 -1.86
N VAL A 238 -29.50 -10.22 -0.76
CA VAL A 238 -28.83 -9.26 0.13
C VAL A 238 -27.32 -9.46 0.13
N LEU A 239 -26.85 -10.68 -0.18
CA LEU A 239 -25.44 -11.01 -0.09
C LEU A 239 -24.78 -11.02 -1.47
N PRO A 240 -23.63 -10.33 -1.63
CA PRO A 240 -22.85 -10.31 -2.86
C PRO A 240 -22.00 -11.58 -3.00
N ASP A 241 -21.83 -12.08 -4.22
CA ASP A 241 -20.82 -13.12 -4.52
C ASP A 241 -19.62 -12.54 -5.26
N PRO A 242 -18.38 -12.87 -4.84
CA PRO A 242 -17.18 -12.45 -5.54
C PRO A 242 -17.05 -13.17 -6.89
N VAL A 243 -16.77 -12.40 -7.93
CA VAL A 243 -16.61 -12.92 -9.30
C VAL A 243 -15.32 -12.48 -9.98
N CYS A 244 -14.67 -11.43 -9.47
CA CYS A 244 -13.38 -10.97 -9.98
C CYS A 244 -12.64 -10.11 -8.97
N THR A 245 -11.34 -9.97 -9.19
CA THR A 245 -10.48 -8.98 -8.53
C THR A 245 -10.04 -7.92 -9.54
N VAL A 246 -10.12 -6.65 -9.15
CA VAL A 246 -9.48 -5.53 -9.85
C VAL A 246 -8.15 -5.25 -9.15
N HIS A 247 -7.05 -5.57 -9.83
CA HIS A 247 -5.69 -5.29 -9.38
C HIS A 247 -5.25 -3.94 -9.93
N VAL A 248 -4.88 -3.02 -9.05
CA VAL A 248 -4.38 -1.70 -9.42
C VAL A 248 -2.96 -1.56 -8.92
N THR A 249 -2.03 -1.29 -9.83
CA THR A 249 -0.66 -0.88 -9.47
C THR A 249 -0.55 0.63 -9.65
N TYR A 250 -0.05 1.30 -8.61
CA TYR A 250 0.14 2.75 -8.63
C TYR A 250 1.53 3.13 -9.14
N LYS A 251 1.63 4.37 -9.60
CA LYS A 251 2.89 5.05 -9.89
C LYS A 251 2.86 6.43 -9.26
N TYR A 252 4.02 6.85 -8.74
CA TYR A 252 4.20 8.21 -8.23
C TYR A 252 4.26 9.23 -9.37
N ASP A 253 3.36 10.21 -9.34
CA ASP A 253 3.40 11.42 -10.17
C ASP A 253 4.10 12.55 -9.39
N GLN A 254 5.36 12.77 -9.73
CA GLN A 254 6.20 13.82 -9.13
C GLN A 254 5.62 15.23 -9.33
N THR A 255 4.80 15.46 -10.36
CA THR A 255 4.27 16.80 -10.65
C THR A 255 3.09 17.14 -9.75
N GLN A 256 2.28 16.15 -9.38
CA GLN A 256 1.13 16.30 -8.50
C GLN A 256 1.44 15.95 -7.04
N ASN A 257 2.60 15.34 -6.79
CA ASN A 257 2.95 14.74 -5.50
C ASN A 257 1.89 13.73 -5.04
N GLU A 258 1.53 12.80 -5.93
CA GLU A 258 0.45 11.84 -5.73
C GLU A 258 0.78 10.49 -6.38
N PHE A 259 0.35 9.40 -5.75
CA PHE A 259 0.30 8.08 -6.38
C PHE A 259 -1.00 7.91 -7.16
N VAL A 260 -0.89 7.69 -8.47
CA VAL A 260 -2.04 7.49 -9.38
C VAL A 260 -2.01 6.09 -9.98
N ALA A 261 -3.18 5.55 -10.33
CA ALA A 261 -3.29 4.25 -10.98
C ALA A 261 -2.53 4.24 -12.32
N ASP A 262 -1.48 3.41 -12.40
CA ASP A 262 -0.69 3.21 -13.62
C ASP A 262 -1.29 2.08 -14.45
N GLN A 263 -1.56 0.94 -13.80
CA GLN A 263 -2.02 -0.27 -14.46
C GLN A 263 -3.22 -0.86 -13.73
N ILE A 264 -4.28 -1.17 -14.49
CA ILE A 264 -5.46 -1.88 -13.99
C ILE A 264 -5.62 -3.22 -14.72
N GLN A 265 -5.56 -4.31 -13.96
CA GLN A 265 -5.82 -5.67 -14.42
C GLN A 265 -7.04 -6.24 -13.72
N ILE A 266 -7.86 -7.02 -14.44
CA ILE A 266 -9.03 -7.69 -13.88
C ILE A 266 -8.91 -9.19 -14.14
N THR A 267 -9.06 -9.99 -13.09
CA THR A 267 -9.00 -11.46 -13.13
C THR A 267 -10.27 -12.06 -12.55
N PRO A 268 -10.81 -13.15 -13.13
CA PRO A 268 -11.92 -13.87 -12.54
C PRO A 268 -11.51 -14.60 -11.24
N GLU A 269 -12.46 -14.73 -10.32
CA GLU A 269 -12.38 -15.52 -9.07
C GLU A 269 -13.01 -16.90 -9.21
#